data_AF-A0A950JCB2-F1
#
_entry.id   AF-A0A950JCB2-F1
#
_cell.length_a   1.000
_cell.length_b   1.000
_cell.length_c   1.000
_cell.angle_alpha   90.00
_cell.angle_beta   90.00
_cell.angle_gamma   90.00
#
_symmetry.space_group_name_H-M   'P 1'
#
loop_
_entity.id
_entity.type
_entity.pdbx_description
1 polymer ?
#
loop_
_entity_poly.entity_id
_entity_poly.type
_entity_poly.pdbx_seq_one_letter_code
_entity_poly.pdbx_strand_id
1 'polypeptide(L)'
;MQPQRDAEQVQGATQAATGVIASLQALEQQETTGILNKIRDAAKNNGGMETVLSEMRPGGQFEDLRKEFNTVLSHDEGFAAAYDKATGAIADYAETRAAVPPPTTMRGDPNLARLQILDQEIAEAAKNLPGIKDGQSAFADLAQSGREAVRKLFSAVQQVFSQDADLRGPSPSPSFGR
;
A
#
# COMPACT_ATOMS: atom_id res chain seq x y z
N MET A 1 -32.18 6.87 -7.00
CA MET A 1 -31.44 7.42 -5.85
C MET A 1 -30.17 6.61 -5.53
N GLN A 2 -30.22 5.27 -5.46
CA GLN A 2 -29.02 4.44 -5.21
C GLN A 2 -27.86 4.59 -6.22
N PRO A 3 -28.06 4.53 -7.55
CA PRO A 3 -26.93 4.57 -8.49
C PRO A 3 -26.14 5.89 -8.47
N GLN A 4 -26.82 7.00 -8.15
CA GLN A 4 -26.17 8.31 -8.02
C GLN A 4 -25.31 8.38 -6.76
N ARG A 5 -25.82 7.85 -5.64
CA ARG A 5 -25.07 7.75 -4.38
C ARG A 5 -23.85 6.85 -4.52
N ASP A 6 -23.98 5.72 -5.21
CA ASP A 6 -22.86 4.78 -5.41
C ASP A 6 -21.77 5.44 -6.27
N ALA A 7 -22.14 6.18 -7.32
CA ALA A 7 -21.20 6.94 -8.15
C ALA A 7 -20.49 8.05 -7.34
N GLU A 8 -21.21 8.77 -6.48
CA GLU A 8 -20.63 9.79 -5.58
C GLU A 8 -19.62 9.17 -4.61
N GLN A 9 -19.91 7.97 -4.07
CA GLN A 9 -19.00 7.25 -3.20
C GLN A 9 -17.73 6.80 -3.92
N VAL A 10 -17.85 6.24 -5.13
CA VAL A 10 -16.70 5.88 -5.96
C VAL A 10 -15.85 7.10 -6.30
N GLN A 11 -16.48 8.24 -6.63
CA GLN A 11 -15.78 9.48 -6.90
C GLN A 11 -15.04 10.00 -5.66
N GLY A 12 -15.68 10.01 -4.49
CA GLY A 12 -15.05 10.41 -3.23
C GLY A 12 -13.83 9.55 -2.88
N ALA A 13 -13.94 8.23 -3.01
CA ALA A 13 -12.82 7.32 -2.80
C ALA A 13 -11.71 7.55 -3.83
N THR A 14 -12.03 7.80 -5.09
CA THR A 14 -11.04 8.10 -6.14
C THR A 14 -10.25 9.39 -5.84
N GLN A 15 -10.92 10.41 -5.30
CA GLN A 15 -10.27 11.65 -4.87
C GLN A 15 -9.35 11.40 -3.67
N ALA A 16 -9.81 10.65 -2.67
CA ALA A 16 -8.99 10.27 -1.52
C ALA A 16 -7.76 9.45 -1.94
N ALA A 17 -7.92 8.49 -2.87
CA ALA A 17 -6.82 7.73 -3.45
C ALA A 17 -5.78 8.63 -4.14
N THR A 18 -6.26 9.62 -4.91
CA THR A 18 -5.36 10.59 -5.56
C THR A 18 -4.59 11.42 -4.52
N GLY A 19 -5.24 11.76 -3.40
CA GLY A 19 -4.60 12.40 -2.25
C GLY A 19 -3.50 11.56 -1.60
N VAL A 20 -3.68 10.23 -1.56
CA VAL A 20 -2.63 9.30 -1.10
C VAL A 20 -1.42 9.37 -2.03
N ILE A 21 -1.61 9.21 -3.34
CA ILE A 21 -0.53 9.24 -4.31
C ILE A 21 0.23 10.57 -4.25
N ALA A 22 -0.47 11.69 -4.16
CA ALA A 22 0.15 13.00 -4.00
C ALA A 22 0.97 13.11 -2.70
N SER A 23 0.49 12.53 -1.60
CA SER A 23 1.21 12.54 -0.32
C SER A 23 2.45 11.64 -0.33
N LEU A 24 2.39 10.49 -1.02
CA LEU A 24 3.54 9.61 -1.24
C LEU A 24 4.60 10.29 -2.13
N GLN A 25 4.19 10.95 -3.21
CA GLN A 25 5.09 11.73 -4.05
C GLN A 25 5.74 12.88 -3.28
N ALA A 26 4.97 13.57 -2.43
CA ALA A 26 5.52 14.62 -1.57
C ALA A 26 6.53 14.06 -0.57
N LEU A 27 6.29 12.88 0.02
CA LEU A 27 7.24 12.21 0.89
C LEU A 27 8.57 11.92 0.18
N GLU A 28 8.52 11.38 -1.03
CA GLU A 28 9.72 11.13 -1.84
C GLU A 28 10.48 12.42 -2.19
N GLN A 29 9.77 13.54 -2.38
CA GLN A 29 10.39 14.83 -2.67
C GLN A 29 11.01 15.50 -1.44
N GLN A 30 10.41 15.29 -0.25
CA GLN A 30 10.92 15.82 1.02
C GLN A 30 12.07 14.99 1.59
N GLU A 31 12.26 13.77 1.09
CA GLU A 31 13.33 12.88 1.50
C GLU A 31 14.70 13.35 0.98
N THR A 32 15.34 14.24 1.73
CA THR A 32 16.65 14.81 1.36
C THR A 32 17.83 13.88 1.60
N THR A 33 17.66 12.85 2.44
CA THR A 33 18.74 11.97 2.93
C THR A 33 18.93 10.70 2.10
N GLY A 34 17.97 10.35 1.23
CA GLY A 34 18.06 9.15 0.39
C GLY A 34 17.84 7.82 1.12
N ILE A 35 17.39 7.84 2.39
CA ILE A 35 17.07 6.64 3.17
C ILE A 35 16.02 5.70 2.54
N LEU A 36 14.91 6.19 1.99
CA LEU A 36 13.92 5.36 1.31
C LEU A 36 14.52 4.72 0.06
N ASN A 37 15.38 5.45 -0.67
CA ASN A 37 16.10 4.89 -1.82
C ASN A 37 17.11 3.82 -1.39
N LYS A 38 17.85 4.02 -0.30
CA LYS A 38 18.74 3.00 0.27
C LYS A 38 18.00 1.72 0.64
N ILE A 39 16.81 1.86 1.25
CA ILE A 39 15.97 0.71 1.61
C ILE A 39 15.48 -0.02 0.35
N ARG A 40 15.05 0.71 -0.69
CA ARG A 40 14.67 0.12 -1.99
C ARG A 40 15.85 -0.59 -2.66
N ASP A 41 17.05 -0.03 -2.58
CA ASP A 41 18.24 -0.64 -3.17
C ASP A 41 18.69 -1.89 -2.40
N ALA A 42 18.55 -1.90 -1.07
CA ALA A 42 18.70 -3.12 -0.28
C ALA A 42 17.68 -4.18 -0.72
N ALA A 43 16.42 -3.79 -0.92
CA ALA A 43 15.35 -4.72 -1.31
C ALA A 43 15.62 -5.40 -2.66
N LYS A 44 16.13 -4.65 -3.64
CA LYS A 44 16.51 -5.19 -4.96
C LYS A 44 17.55 -6.31 -4.87
N ASN A 45 18.44 -6.25 -3.88
CA ASN A 45 19.57 -7.18 -3.75
C ASN A 45 19.34 -8.29 -2.71
N ASN A 46 18.28 -8.20 -1.88
CA ASN A 46 18.14 -9.03 -0.69
C ASN A 46 16.72 -9.62 -0.56
N GLY A 47 16.23 -10.27 -1.62
CA GLY A 47 14.97 -11.03 -1.55
C GLY A 47 13.71 -10.17 -1.42
N GLY A 48 13.77 -8.90 -1.83
CA GLY A 48 12.61 -8.00 -1.88
C GLY A 48 12.41 -7.16 -0.62
N MET A 49 11.39 -6.29 -0.70
CA MET A 49 11.14 -5.27 0.33
C MET A 49 10.66 -5.89 1.64
N GLU A 50 9.81 -6.92 1.58
CA GLU A 50 9.33 -7.62 2.77
C GLU A 50 10.49 -8.18 3.61
N THR A 51 11.46 -8.82 2.96
CA THR A 51 12.67 -9.34 3.60
C THR A 51 13.44 -8.21 4.29
N VAL A 52 13.73 -7.13 3.57
CA VAL A 52 14.48 -5.99 4.12
C VAL A 52 13.75 -5.37 5.31
N LEU A 53 12.46 -5.08 5.17
CA LEU A 53 11.68 -4.47 6.24
C LEU A 53 11.61 -5.38 7.46
N SER A 54 11.44 -6.71 7.29
CA SER A 54 11.40 -7.66 8.42
C SER A 54 12.72 -7.73 9.19
N GLU A 55 13.84 -7.50 8.49
CA GLU A 55 15.20 -7.48 9.03
C GLU A 55 15.67 -6.08 9.46
N MET A 56 14.87 -5.03 9.23
CA MET A 56 15.01 -3.70 9.82
C MET A 56 14.51 -3.69 11.28
N ARG A 57 15.11 -4.53 12.12
CA ARG A 57 14.79 -4.72 13.53
C ARG A 57 16.07 -4.93 14.35
N PRO A 58 16.03 -4.82 15.70
CA PRO A 58 17.19 -5.11 16.53
C PRO A 58 17.73 -6.52 16.28
N GLY A 59 19.03 -6.62 16.00
CA GLY A 59 19.74 -7.86 15.66
C GLY A 59 19.49 -8.39 14.25
N GLY A 60 18.71 -7.68 13.42
CA GLY A 60 18.44 -8.06 12.03
C GLY A 60 19.51 -7.57 11.06
N GLN A 61 19.54 -8.16 9.86
CA GLN A 61 20.55 -7.85 8.84
C GLN A 61 20.55 -6.37 8.42
N PHE A 62 19.40 -5.69 8.50
CA PHE A 62 19.25 -4.29 8.11
C PHE A 62 18.96 -3.37 9.30
N GLU A 63 19.43 -3.72 10.50
CA GLU A 63 19.30 -2.88 11.70
C GLU A 63 19.85 -1.46 11.49
N ASP A 64 20.95 -1.31 10.74
CA ASP A 64 21.55 0.01 10.50
C ASP A 64 20.65 0.89 9.61
N LEU A 65 19.98 0.31 8.60
CA LEU A 65 18.95 1.03 7.83
C LEU A 65 17.78 1.44 8.72
N ARG A 66 17.42 0.61 9.70
CA ARG A 66 16.38 0.94 10.68
C ARG A 66 16.78 2.15 11.54
N LYS A 67 18.01 2.16 12.06
CA LYS A 67 18.53 3.28 12.84
C LYS A 67 18.59 4.56 12.01
N GLU A 68 19.05 4.47 10.77
CA GLU A 68 19.10 5.62 9.87
C GLU A 68 17.69 6.15 9.59
N PHE A 69 16.74 5.29 9.27
CA PHE A 69 15.33 5.67 9.11
C PHE A 69 14.76 6.38 10.34
N ASN A 70 14.96 5.84 11.54
CA ASN A 70 14.50 6.46 12.77
C ASN A 70 15.17 7.80 13.04
N THR A 71 16.45 7.95 12.67
CA THR A 71 17.19 9.21 12.80
C THR A 71 16.60 10.26 11.88
N VAL A 72 16.37 9.93 10.60
CA VAL A 72 15.74 10.87 9.65
C VAL A 72 14.34 11.24 10.12
N LEU A 73 13.54 10.28 10.55
CA LEU A 73 12.18 10.51 11.03
C LEU A 73 12.10 11.40 12.29
N SER A 74 13.15 11.43 13.11
CA SER A 74 13.19 12.24 14.34
C SER A 74 13.89 13.59 14.18
N HIS A 75 14.80 13.73 13.21
CA HIS A 75 15.62 14.94 13.02
C HIS A 75 15.18 15.80 11.83
N ASP A 76 14.52 15.23 10.83
CA ASP A 76 14.00 15.97 9.68
C ASP A 76 12.48 16.17 9.83
N GLU A 77 12.09 17.36 10.32
CA GLU A 77 10.69 17.73 10.52
C GLU A 77 9.88 17.69 9.22
N GLY A 78 10.50 18.01 8.07
CA GLY A 78 9.85 17.99 6.77
C GLY A 78 9.53 16.56 6.33
N PHE A 79 10.51 15.66 6.49
CA PHE A 79 10.31 14.24 6.23
C PHE A 79 9.28 13.62 7.18
N ALA A 80 9.36 13.92 8.48
CA ALA A 80 8.42 13.42 9.48
C ALA A 80 6.97 13.86 9.18
N ALA A 81 6.77 15.13 8.86
CA ALA A 81 5.44 15.66 8.51
C ALA A 81 4.92 15.05 7.20
N ALA A 82 5.78 14.87 6.20
CA ALA A 82 5.39 14.22 4.94
C ALA A 82 5.04 12.74 5.15
N TYR A 83 5.77 12.05 6.03
CA TYR A 83 5.53 10.64 6.37
C TYR A 83 4.19 10.48 7.11
N ASP A 84 3.94 11.30 8.13
CA ASP A 84 2.66 11.31 8.86
C ASP A 84 1.49 11.63 7.91
N LYS A 85 1.65 12.62 7.03
CA LYS A 85 0.65 12.95 6.02
C LYS A 85 0.38 11.78 5.06
N ALA A 86 1.41 11.08 4.59
CA ALA A 86 1.25 9.94 3.69
C ALA A 86 0.53 8.78 4.38
N THR A 87 0.93 8.42 5.59
CA THR A 87 0.31 7.32 6.35
C THR A 87 -1.11 7.66 6.83
N GLY A 88 -1.36 8.93 7.18
CA GLY A 88 -2.69 9.48 7.46
C GLY A 88 -3.61 9.41 6.24
N ALA A 89 -3.14 9.86 5.08
CA ALA A 89 -3.90 9.79 3.83
C ALA A 89 -4.30 8.35 3.47
N ILE A 90 -3.40 7.37 3.66
CA ILE A 90 -3.70 5.95 3.42
C ILE A 90 -4.84 5.48 4.34
N ALA A 91 -4.84 5.90 5.59
CA ALA A 91 -5.88 5.55 6.54
C ALA A 91 -7.22 6.20 6.20
N ASP A 92 -7.23 7.50 5.90
CA ASP A 92 -8.43 8.22 5.48
C ASP A 92 -9.01 7.65 4.19
N TYR A 93 -8.14 7.28 3.25
CA TYR A 93 -8.54 6.56 2.05
C TYR A 93 -9.24 5.25 2.39
N ALA A 94 -8.69 4.43 3.28
CA ALA A 94 -9.31 3.18 3.67
C ALA A 94 -10.71 3.36 4.26
N GLU A 95 -10.91 4.40 5.09
CA GLU A 95 -12.23 4.75 5.63
C GLU A 95 -13.22 5.17 4.52
N THR A 96 -12.80 6.04 3.61
CA THR A 96 -13.67 6.44 2.47
C THR A 96 -13.99 5.26 1.55
N ARG A 97 -13.02 4.38 1.33
CA ARG A 97 -13.13 3.20 0.48
C ARG A 97 -14.04 2.12 1.07
N ALA A 98 -14.11 2.03 2.39
CA ALA A 98 -15.03 1.14 3.10
C ALA A 98 -16.51 1.53 2.93
N ALA A 99 -16.78 2.79 2.58
CA ALA A 99 -18.14 3.26 2.26
C ALA A 99 -18.57 2.92 0.82
N VAL A 100 -17.64 2.50 -0.06
CA VAL A 100 -17.92 2.13 -1.45
C VAL A 100 -18.51 0.71 -1.52
N PRO A 101 -19.62 0.50 -2.26
CA PRO A 101 -20.23 -0.82 -2.42
C PRO A 101 -19.26 -1.85 -3.03
N PRO A 102 -19.45 -3.15 -2.76
CA PRO A 102 -18.58 -4.19 -3.28
C PRO A 102 -18.70 -4.30 -4.82
N PRO A 103 -17.66 -4.79 -5.52
CA PRO A 103 -17.67 -4.88 -6.98
C PRO A 103 -18.82 -5.72 -7.57
N THR A 104 -19.34 -6.67 -6.78
CA THR A 104 -20.49 -7.50 -7.16
C THR A 104 -21.77 -6.70 -7.39
N THR A 105 -21.91 -5.53 -6.79
CA THR A 105 -23.09 -4.66 -6.95
C THR A 105 -22.95 -3.59 -8.04
N MET A 106 -21.73 -3.37 -8.55
CA MET A 106 -21.41 -2.30 -9.52
C MET A 106 -20.69 -2.84 -10.78
N ARG A 107 -21.05 -4.06 -11.19
CA ARG A 107 -20.38 -4.78 -12.29
C ARG A 107 -20.43 -3.96 -13.59
N GLY A 108 -19.25 -3.65 -14.15
CA GLY A 108 -19.11 -2.92 -15.42
C GLY A 108 -18.93 -1.41 -15.29
N ASP A 109 -18.86 -0.86 -14.07
CA ASP A 109 -18.56 0.57 -13.87
C ASP A 109 -17.06 0.87 -14.10
N PRO A 110 -16.70 1.71 -15.09
CA PRO A 110 -15.30 2.05 -15.37
C PRO A 110 -14.63 2.85 -14.24
N ASN A 111 -15.40 3.59 -13.43
CA ASN A 111 -14.85 4.35 -12.30
C ASN A 111 -14.44 3.40 -11.17
N LEU A 112 -15.19 2.32 -10.96
CA LEU A 112 -14.82 1.29 -10.01
C LEU A 112 -13.55 0.54 -10.46
N ALA A 113 -13.43 0.21 -11.75
CA ALA A 113 -12.23 -0.43 -12.27
C ALA A 113 -10.98 0.44 -12.06
N ARG A 114 -11.11 1.76 -12.30
CA ARG A 114 -10.04 2.72 -12.00
C ARG A 114 -9.70 2.75 -10.50
N LEU A 115 -10.71 2.76 -9.64
CA LEU A 115 -10.50 2.75 -8.19
C LEU A 115 -9.77 1.48 -7.72
N GLN A 116 -10.04 0.32 -8.32
CA GLN A 116 -9.34 -0.94 -8.02
C GLN A 116 -7.86 -0.90 -8.41
N ILE A 117 -7.51 -0.23 -9.51
CA ILE A 117 -6.10 0.00 -9.87
C ILE A 117 -5.41 0.86 -8.80
N LEU A 118 -6.07 1.93 -8.37
CA LEU A 118 -5.56 2.79 -7.29
C LEU A 118 -5.46 2.04 -5.95
N ASP A 119 -6.44 1.18 -5.63
CA ASP A 119 -6.41 0.30 -4.46
C ASP A 119 -5.09 -0.52 -4.43
N GLN A 120 -4.69 -1.06 -5.59
CA GLN A 120 -3.47 -1.85 -5.72
C GLN A 120 -2.21 -0.99 -5.57
N GLU A 121 -2.13 0.15 -6.26
CA GLU A 121 -0.98 1.06 -6.19
C GLU A 121 -0.73 1.53 -4.75
N ILE A 122 -1.81 1.91 -4.04
CA ILE A 122 -1.75 2.32 -2.63
C ILE A 122 -1.33 1.15 -1.75
N ALA A 123 -1.87 -0.04 -2.00
CA ALA A 123 -1.53 -1.21 -1.21
C ALA A 123 -0.05 -1.58 -1.33
N GLU A 124 0.48 -1.58 -2.55
CA GLU A 124 1.90 -1.85 -2.81
C GLU A 124 2.79 -0.75 -2.23
N ALA A 125 2.42 0.53 -2.36
CA ALA A 125 3.17 1.62 -1.74
C ALA A 125 3.22 1.48 -0.21
N ALA A 126 2.09 1.17 0.43
CA ALA A 126 2.01 1.01 1.88
C ALA A 126 2.80 -0.21 2.40
N LYS A 127 2.87 -1.30 1.64
CA LYS A 127 3.72 -2.47 1.96
C LYS A 127 5.20 -2.16 1.81
N ASN A 128 5.55 -1.29 0.85
CA ASN A 128 6.94 -0.94 0.55
C ASN A 128 7.48 0.23 1.36
N LEU A 129 6.62 0.90 2.14
CA LEU A 129 7.02 1.96 3.03
C LEU A 129 7.42 1.39 4.40
N PRO A 130 8.57 1.76 4.98
CA PRO A 130 8.94 1.35 6.34
C PRO A 130 7.91 1.83 7.34
N GLY A 131 7.58 0.98 8.32
CA GLY A 131 6.68 1.30 9.41
C GLY A 131 7.34 2.11 10.52
N ILE A 132 6.51 2.66 11.41
CA ILE A 132 6.95 3.23 12.69
C ILE A 132 7.46 2.14 13.63
N LYS A 133 6.94 0.91 13.55
CA LYS A 133 7.47 -0.21 14.34
C LYS A 133 8.59 -0.93 13.61
N ASP A 134 9.54 -1.41 14.41
CA ASP A 134 10.67 -2.21 13.93
C ASP A 134 10.18 -3.46 13.20
N GLY A 135 10.81 -3.81 12.09
CA GLY A 135 10.46 -5.01 11.34
C GLY A 135 9.18 -4.92 10.51
N GLN A 136 8.47 -3.78 10.50
CA GLN A 136 7.15 -3.66 9.90
C GLN A 136 7.12 -2.66 8.74
N SER A 137 6.15 -2.85 7.85
CA SER A 137 5.75 -1.85 6.87
C SER A 137 4.70 -0.91 7.46
N ALA A 138 4.54 0.27 6.84
CA ALA A 138 3.48 1.20 7.20
C ALA A 138 2.09 0.54 7.10
N PHE A 139 1.90 -0.38 6.15
CA PHE A 139 0.70 -1.20 6.08
C PHE A 139 0.48 -2.03 7.36
N ALA A 140 1.48 -2.81 7.78
CA ALA A 140 1.35 -3.68 8.95
C ALA A 140 1.07 -2.86 10.22
N ASP A 141 1.66 -1.68 10.34
CA ASP A 141 1.39 -0.75 11.44
C ASP A 141 -0.03 -0.19 11.42
N LEU A 142 -0.48 0.31 10.27
CA LEU A 142 -1.84 0.85 10.12
C LEU A 142 -2.90 -0.23 10.37
N ALA A 143 -2.65 -1.45 9.87
CA ALA A 143 -3.49 -2.60 10.14
C ALA A 143 -3.51 -2.94 11.64
N GLN A 144 -2.37 -2.92 12.34
CA GLN A 144 -2.32 -3.20 13.78
C GLN A 144 -2.92 -2.10 14.64
N SER A 145 -2.99 -0.86 14.15
CA SER A 145 -3.49 0.32 14.88
C SER A 145 -5.01 0.33 15.13
N GLY A 146 -5.72 -0.77 14.82
CA GLY A 146 -7.15 -0.91 15.09
C GLY A 146 -8.08 -0.29 14.04
N ARG A 147 -7.53 0.26 12.94
CA ARG A 147 -8.31 0.77 11.81
C ARG A 147 -8.80 -0.38 10.95
N GLU A 148 -9.97 -0.89 11.29
CA GLU A 148 -10.57 -2.06 10.63
C GLU A 148 -10.79 -1.83 9.12
N ALA A 149 -11.03 -0.58 8.71
CA ALA A 149 -11.18 -0.21 7.30
C ALA A 149 -9.89 -0.50 6.50
N VAL A 150 -8.72 -0.22 7.07
CA VAL A 150 -7.42 -0.53 6.45
C VAL A 150 -7.28 -2.04 6.26
N ARG A 151 -7.58 -2.85 7.26
CA ARG A 151 -7.52 -4.31 7.12
C ARG A 151 -8.45 -4.80 6.00
N LYS A 152 -9.70 -4.35 6.01
CA LYS A 152 -10.72 -4.75 5.03
C LYS A 152 -10.34 -4.36 3.61
N LEU A 153 -9.85 -3.14 3.41
CA LEU A 153 -9.38 -2.66 2.11
C LEU A 153 -8.30 -3.59 1.54
N PHE A 154 -7.25 -3.84 2.31
CA PHE A 154 -6.11 -4.60 1.81
C PHE A 154 -6.41 -6.09 1.63
N SER A 155 -7.26 -6.67 2.48
CA SER A 155 -7.77 -8.03 2.26
C SER A 155 -8.61 -8.12 0.99
N ALA A 156 -9.44 -7.11 0.70
CA ALA A 156 -10.22 -7.06 -0.54
C ALA A 156 -9.32 -6.95 -1.77
N VAL A 157 -8.27 -6.13 -1.71
CA VAL A 157 -7.23 -6.05 -2.75
C VAL A 157 -6.60 -7.41 -2.96
N GLN A 158 -6.06 -8.05 -1.91
CA GLN A 158 -5.46 -9.37 -2.04
C GLN A 158 -6.41 -10.40 -2.65
N GLN A 159 -7.67 -10.44 -2.20
CA GLN A 159 -8.64 -11.42 -2.68
C GLN A 159 -9.01 -11.26 -4.17
N VAL A 160 -9.21 -10.02 -4.64
CA VAL A 160 -9.53 -9.75 -6.05
C VAL A 160 -8.36 -10.14 -6.94
N PHE A 161 -7.13 -9.80 -6.55
CA PHE A 161 -5.96 -10.07 -7.38
C PHE A 161 -5.41 -11.50 -7.28
N SER A 162 -5.62 -12.20 -6.15
CA SER A 162 -5.36 -13.63 -6.07
C SER A 162 -6.29 -14.43 -6.98
N GLN A 163 -7.56 -14.00 -7.15
CA GLN A 163 -8.48 -14.63 -8.11
C GLN A 163 -8.04 -14.43 -9.57
N ASP A 164 -7.51 -13.26 -9.93
CA ASP A 164 -6.95 -13.03 -11.27
C ASP A 164 -5.66 -13.82 -11.54
N ALA A 165 -4.86 -14.06 -10.49
CA ALA A 165 -3.66 -14.92 -10.60
C ALA A 165 -4.03 -16.40 -10.83
N ASP A 166 -5.10 -16.90 -10.19
CA ASP A 166 -5.61 -18.25 -10.40
C ASP A 166 -6.24 -18.45 -11.79
N LEU A 167 -6.80 -17.39 -12.40
CA LEU A 167 -7.27 -17.41 -13.79
C LEU A 167 -6.13 -17.39 -14.82
N ARG A 168 -4.90 -17.05 -14.40
CA ARG A 168 -3.65 -17.25 -15.16
C ARG A 168 -2.92 -18.55 -14.77
N GLY A 169 -3.67 -19.56 -14.31
CA GLY A 169 -3.15 -20.91 -14.12
C GLY A 169 -2.46 -21.46 -15.37
N PRO A 170 -1.47 -22.38 -15.21
CA PRO A 170 -0.58 -22.80 -16.28
C PRO A 170 -1.37 -23.33 -17.48
N SER A 171 -1.06 -22.81 -18.67
CA SER A 171 -1.57 -23.31 -19.95
C SER A 171 -1.57 -24.84 -19.97
N PRO A 172 -2.66 -25.51 -20.37
CA PRO A 172 -2.65 -26.95 -20.50
C PRO A 172 -1.65 -27.32 -21.60
N SER A 173 -0.48 -27.82 -21.21
CA SER A 173 0.43 -28.48 -22.12
C SER A 173 -0.31 -29.66 -22.76
N PRO A 174 -0.42 -29.74 -24.09
CA PRO A 174 -1.07 -30.88 -24.72
C PRO A 174 -0.27 -32.14 -24.40
N SER A 175 -0.90 -33.04 -23.66
CA SER A 175 -0.54 -34.44 -23.58
C SER A 175 -0.66 -35.04 -24.98
N PHE A 176 0.46 -35.20 -25.67
CA PHE A 176 0.55 -36.12 -26.79
C PHE A 176 1.01 -37.47 -26.26
N GLY A 177 0.04 -38.33 -25.98
CA GLY A 177 0.27 -39.76 -25.89
C GLY A 177 0.34 -40.37 -27.29
N ARG A 178 1.48 -40.99 -27.61
CA ARG A 178 1.66 -42.36 -28.17
C ARG A 178 3.09 -42.53 -28.67
#